data_AF-A0A4Q7V5L3-F1
#
_entry.id   AF-A0A4Q7V5L3-F1
#
_cell.length_a   1.000
_cell.length_b   1.000
_cell.length_c   1.000
_cell.angle_alpha   90.00
_cell.angle_beta   90.00
_cell.angle_gamma   90.00
#
_symmetry.space_group_name_H-M   'P 1'
#
loop_
_entity.id
_entity.type
_entity.pdbx_description
1 polymer ?
#
loop_
_entity_poly.entity_id
_entity_poly.type
_entity_poly.pdbx_seq_one_letter_code
_entity_poly.pdbx_strand_id
1 'polypeptide(L)'
;MVERDDDRWRARAACRSVDPEMFFPTAESGAAYDRQVARARRVCRRCPVQAACRDWAIDDLPHGVAGGLTENERRRARRATTRRARRAELRPAVAPAPVLRTDRAPVISAGRAALAAGVDRDDIARVLGVTRRTVDRWAAAGAVVAGGGR
;
A
#
# COMPACT_ATOMS: atom_id res chain seq x y z
N MET A 1 33.45 0.63 24.89
CA MET A 1 33.20 1.50 23.73
C MET A 1 32.68 0.60 22.62
N VAL A 2 31.36 0.50 22.46
CA VAL A 2 30.76 -0.43 21.47
C VAL A 2 30.71 0.32 20.15
N GLU A 3 31.60 0.00 19.22
CA GLU A 3 31.48 0.46 17.83
C GLU A 3 30.16 -0.08 17.29
N ARG A 4 29.28 0.82 16.84
CA ARG A 4 27.98 0.44 16.30
C ARG A 4 28.22 -0.27 14.97
N ASP A 5 27.96 -1.58 14.93
CA ASP A 5 27.91 -2.42 13.71
C ASP A 5 26.95 -1.83 12.64
N ASP A 6 26.08 -0.90 13.06
CA ASP A 6 25.17 -0.11 12.23
C ASP A 6 25.86 0.75 11.16
N ASP A 7 27.16 1.00 11.20
CA ASP A 7 27.85 1.79 10.17
C ASP A 7 28.47 0.94 9.04
N ARG A 8 28.52 -0.39 9.19
CA ARG A 8 29.15 -1.30 8.21
C ARG A 8 28.45 -1.30 6.85
N TRP A 9 27.18 -0.88 6.78
CA TRP A 9 26.50 -0.74 5.50
C TRP A 9 27.05 0.43 4.67
N ARG A 10 27.57 1.49 5.30
CA ARG A 10 28.14 2.65 4.58
C ARG A 10 29.34 2.24 3.73
N ALA A 11 30.12 1.25 4.18
CA ALA A 11 31.24 0.69 3.41
C ALA A 11 30.81 0.06 2.07
N ARG A 12 29.57 -0.42 1.98
CA ARG A 12 28.98 -1.06 0.78
C ARG A 12 28.22 -0.06 -0.09
N ALA A 13 28.28 1.24 0.21
CA ALA A 13 27.53 2.26 -0.51
C ALA A 13 28.14 2.55 -1.90
N ALA A 14 27.35 2.36 -2.95
CA ALA A 14 27.77 2.62 -4.33
C ALA A 14 28.09 4.10 -4.60
N CYS A 15 27.59 5.03 -3.78
CA CYS A 15 27.89 6.45 -3.91
C CYS A 15 29.35 6.80 -3.59
N ARG A 16 30.13 5.90 -2.96
CA ARG A 16 31.55 6.12 -2.65
C ARG A 16 32.44 6.16 -3.89
N SER A 17 31.98 5.60 -5.00
CA SER A 17 32.73 5.51 -6.26
C SER A 17 32.36 6.61 -7.26
N VAL A 18 31.56 7.59 -6.84
CA VAL A 18 31.15 8.73 -7.68
C VAL A 18 31.43 10.05 -6.96
N ASP A 19 31.42 11.12 -7.73
CA ASP A 19 31.61 12.48 -7.23
C ASP A 19 30.56 12.87 -6.15
N PRO A 20 30.99 13.25 -4.93
CA PRO A 20 30.08 13.61 -3.84
C PRO A 20 29.23 14.85 -4.14
N GLU A 21 29.73 15.80 -4.93
CA GLU A 21 29.03 17.04 -5.27
C GLU A 21 27.73 16.76 -6.05
N MET A 22 27.64 15.61 -6.73
CA MET A 22 26.44 15.16 -7.43
C MET A 22 25.21 15.06 -6.51
N PHE A 23 25.41 14.79 -5.22
CA PHE A 23 24.33 14.65 -4.24
C PHE A 23 23.89 15.98 -3.63
N PHE A 24 24.54 17.09 -3.97
CA PHE A 24 24.23 18.43 -3.50
C PHE A 24 23.82 19.31 -4.69
N PRO A 25 22.52 19.32 -5.07
CA PRO A 25 22.07 20.15 -6.17
C PRO A 25 22.37 21.63 -5.93
N THR A 26 22.96 22.29 -6.92
CA THR A 26 23.30 23.72 -6.89
C THR A 26 22.12 24.61 -7.26
N ALA A 27 21.21 24.08 -8.09
CA ALA A 27 19.95 24.75 -8.39
C ALA A 27 18.97 24.54 -7.23
N GLU A 28 18.17 25.54 -6.89
CA GLU A 28 17.15 25.40 -5.82
C GLU A 28 15.83 24.81 -6.33
N SER A 29 15.49 25.05 -7.60
CA SER A 29 14.22 24.60 -8.20
C SER A 29 14.28 24.53 -9.73
N GLY A 30 13.21 24.01 -10.33
CA GLY A 30 13.03 23.93 -11.79
C GLY A 30 13.79 22.80 -12.47
N ALA A 31 13.81 22.84 -13.80
CA ALA A 31 14.32 21.73 -14.62
C ALA A 31 15.80 21.40 -14.36
N ALA A 32 16.63 22.39 -13.99
CA ALA A 32 18.02 22.17 -13.63
C ALA A 32 18.15 21.36 -12.33
N TYR A 33 17.37 21.72 -11.31
CA TYR A 33 17.28 20.96 -10.05
C TYR A 33 16.81 19.52 -10.30
N ASP A 34 15.73 19.36 -11.07
CA ASP A 34 15.17 18.04 -11.36
C ASP A 34 16.17 17.12 -12.07
N ARG A 35 16.96 17.65 -13.01
CA ARG A 35 18.02 16.90 -13.69
C ARG A 35 19.14 16.48 -12.73
N GLN A 36 19.57 17.37 -11.85
CA GLN A 36 20.60 17.09 -10.84
C GLN A 36 20.12 16.03 -9.84
N VAL A 37 18.91 16.19 -9.29
CA VAL A 37 18.26 15.21 -8.41
C VAL A 37 18.09 13.86 -9.12
N ALA A 38 17.65 13.84 -10.37
CA ALA A 38 17.50 12.62 -11.14
C ALA A 38 18.85 11.90 -11.32
N ARG A 39 19.95 12.64 -11.50
CA ARG A 39 21.31 12.11 -11.60
C ARG A 39 21.72 11.42 -10.29
N ALA A 40 21.58 12.10 -9.15
CA ALA A 40 21.85 11.51 -7.84
C ALA A 40 20.99 10.25 -7.57
N ARG A 41 19.69 10.32 -7.87
CA ARG A 41 18.76 9.20 -7.71
C ARG A 41 19.11 7.98 -8.55
N ARG A 42 19.73 8.15 -9.73
CA ARG A 42 20.18 7.01 -10.55
C ARG A 42 21.25 6.20 -9.80
N VAL A 43 22.16 6.86 -9.10
CA VAL A 43 23.16 6.19 -8.25
C VAL A 43 22.47 5.50 -7.08
N CYS A 44 21.59 6.21 -6.37
CA CYS A 44 20.87 5.63 -5.24
C CYS A 44 20.07 4.37 -5.63
N ARG A 45 19.46 4.32 -6.82
CA ARG A 45 18.67 3.16 -7.29
C ARG A 45 19.48 1.88 -7.49
N ARG A 46 20.78 1.99 -7.73
CA ARG A 46 21.68 0.85 -7.91
C ARG A 46 22.46 0.52 -6.63
N CYS A 47 22.24 1.27 -5.55
CA CYS A 47 22.98 1.12 -4.31
C CYS A 47 22.37 -0.02 -3.47
N PRO A 48 23.14 -1.06 -3.08
CA PRO A 48 22.63 -2.21 -2.33
C PRO A 48 22.14 -1.84 -0.92
N VAL A 49 22.62 -0.72 -0.39
CA VAL A 49 22.31 -0.22 0.95
C VAL A 49 21.34 0.95 0.92
N GLN A 50 20.55 1.11 -0.16
CA GLN A 50 19.62 2.22 -0.31
C GLN A 50 18.63 2.32 0.85
N ALA A 51 18.08 1.21 1.31
CA ALA A 51 17.09 1.18 2.40
C ALA A 51 17.70 1.68 3.71
N ALA A 52 18.79 1.05 4.18
CA ALA A 52 19.51 1.48 5.38
C ALA A 52 19.97 2.94 5.30
N CYS A 53 20.45 3.37 4.13
CA CYS A 53 20.83 4.76 3.89
C CYS A 53 19.64 5.73 4.00
N ARG A 54 18.47 5.33 3.47
CA ARG A 54 17.25 6.13 3.54
C ARG A 54 16.79 6.29 4.97
N ASP A 55 16.74 5.20 5.72
CA ASP A 55 16.25 5.20 7.09
C ASP A 55 17.14 6.09 7.96
N TRP A 56 18.46 5.89 7.90
CA TRP A 56 19.42 6.75 8.56
C TRP A 56 19.32 8.23 8.13
N ALA A 57 19.22 8.50 6.82
CA ALA A 57 19.17 9.87 6.33
C ALA A 57 17.87 10.61 6.71
N ILE A 58 16.77 9.86 6.89
CA ILE A 58 15.51 10.40 7.38
C ILE A 58 15.64 10.89 8.82
N ASP A 59 16.60 10.44 9.61
CA ASP A 59 16.75 10.93 10.98
C ASP A 59 17.93 11.91 11.11
N ASP A 60 19.09 11.57 10.54
CA ASP A 60 20.34 12.24 10.86
C ASP A 60 20.89 13.17 9.76
N LEU A 61 20.48 13.01 8.49
CA LEU A 61 21.10 13.76 7.39
C LEU A 61 20.31 15.04 7.02
N PRO A 62 20.92 16.25 7.16
CA PRO A 62 20.22 17.53 7.02
C PRO A 62 20.18 18.08 5.57
N HIS A 63 21.10 17.67 4.69
CA HIS A 63 21.26 18.26 3.36
C HIS A 63 21.53 17.20 2.28
N GLY A 64 21.35 17.59 1.01
CA GLY A 64 21.64 16.74 -0.14
C GLY A 64 20.63 15.62 -0.40
N VAL A 65 20.90 14.80 -1.42
CA VAL A 65 20.13 13.63 -1.84
C VAL A 65 20.73 12.38 -1.19
N ALA A 66 19.92 11.61 -0.46
CA ALA A 66 20.37 10.39 0.22
C ALA A 66 19.25 9.35 0.25
N GLY A 67 19.60 8.07 0.14
CA GLY A 67 18.61 6.98 0.12
C GLY A 67 17.58 7.08 -1.02
N GLY A 68 17.89 7.84 -2.07
CA GLY A 68 16.96 8.16 -3.17
C GLY A 68 15.96 9.29 -2.89
N LEU A 69 16.06 9.95 -1.73
CA LEU A 69 15.19 11.05 -1.32
C LEU A 69 15.95 12.39 -1.30
N THR A 70 15.27 13.46 -1.70
CA THR A 70 15.73 14.84 -1.48
C THR A 70 15.51 15.24 -0.03
N GLU A 71 16.16 16.32 0.40
CA GLU A 71 15.97 16.83 1.76
C GLU A 71 14.51 17.19 2.07
N ASN A 72 13.77 17.77 1.12
CA ASN A 72 12.35 18.07 1.31
C ASN A 72 11.49 16.79 1.48
N GLU A 73 11.80 15.75 0.72
CA GLU A 73 11.13 14.46 0.85
C GLU A 73 11.42 13.78 2.19
N ARG A 74 12.68 13.86 2.68
CA ARG A 74 13.03 13.36 4.01
C ARG A 74 12.31 14.13 5.11
N ARG A 75 12.21 15.47 5.01
CA ARG A 75 11.40 16.28 5.93
C ARG A 75 9.93 15.86 5.94
N ARG A 76 9.36 15.56 4.77
CA ARG A 76 7.98 15.05 4.66
C ARG A 76 7.84 13.66 5.27
N ALA A 77 8.81 12.77 5.06
CA ALA A 77 8.84 11.44 5.65
C ALA A 77 8.90 11.50 7.19
N ARG A 78 9.82 12.30 7.76
CA ARG A 78 9.91 12.56 9.21
C ARG A 78 8.56 12.98 9.81
N ARG A 79 7.89 13.94 9.17
CA ARG A 79 6.57 14.44 9.60
C ARG A 79 5.45 13.40 9.47
N ALA A 80 5.50 12.55 8.45
CA ALA A 80 4.54 11.48 8.26
C ALA A 80 4.69 10.40 9.34
N THR A 81 5.93 10.03 9.67
CA THR A 81 6.23 9.06 10.74
C THR A 81 5.74 9.58 12.09
N THR A 82 6.05 10.83 12.45
CA THR A 82 5.57 11.42 13.71
C THR A 82 4.05 11.56 13.76
N ARG A 83 3.38 11.93 12.66
CA ARG A 83 1.91 11.92 12.59
C ARG A 83 1.32 10.52 12.76
N ARG A 84 1.95 9.49 12.18
CA ARG A 84 1.50 8.10 12.31
C ARG A 84 1.66 7.60 13.74
N ALA A 85 2.79 7.89 14.38
CA ALA A 85 3.03 7.58 15.79
C ALA A 85 1.98 8.26 16.67
N ARG A 86 1.79 9.58 16.54
CA ARG A 86 0.75 10.33 17.27
C ARG A 86 -0.65 9.78 17.05
N ARG A 87 -0.99 9.43 15.80
CA ARG A 87 -2.29 8.82 15.51
C ARG A 87 -2.42 7.44 16.15
N ALA A 88 -1.35 6.64 16.20
CA ALA A 88 -1.37 5.35 16.86
C ALA A 88 -1.54 5.49 18.38
N GLU A 89 -0.88 6.46 19.00
CA GLU A 89 -1.02 6.79 20.43
C GLU A 89 -2.43 7.28 20.78
N LEU A 90 -3.00 8.17 19.95
CA LEU A 90 -4.35 8.70 20.13
C LEU A 90 -5.46 7.72 19.74
N ARG A 91 -5.13 6.64 19.03
CA ARG A 91 -6.13 5.65 18.64
C ARG A 91 -6.55 4.87 19.89
N PRO A 92 -7.84 4.90 20.28
CA PRO A 92 -8.31 4.01 21.32
C PRO A 92 -8.03 2.57 20.89
N ALA A 93 -7.55 1.74 21.82
CA ALA A 93 -7.26 0.32 21.62
C ALA A 93 -8.53 -0.53 21.45
N VAL A 94 -9.60 0.06 20.91
CA VAL A 94 -10.78 -0.67 20.47
C VAL A 94 -10.40 -1.35 19.16
N ALA A 95 -10.21 -2.67 19.24
CA ALA A 95 -10.29 -3.53 18.08
C ALA A 95 -11.65 -3.27 17.40
N PRO A 96 -11.72 -3.19 16.05
CA PRO A 96 -13.01 -3.12 15.39
C PRO A 96 -13.85 -4.30 15.89
N ALA A 97 -15.08 -4.02 16.36
CA ALA A 97 -15.98 -5.08 16.78
C ALA A 97 -16.06 -6.12 15.65
N PRO A 98 -16.00 -7.43 15.96
CA PRO A 98 -16.19 -8.44 14.95
C PRO A 98 -17.54 -8.20 14.30
N VAL A 99 -17.54 -7.84 13.00
CA VAL A 99 -18.76 -7.87 12.20
C VAL A 99 -19.17 -9.33 12.11
N LEU A 100 -20.15 -9.73 12.93
CA LEU A 100 -20.76 -11.05 12.83
C LEU A 100 -21.32 -11.18 11.41
N ARG A 101 -20.62 -11.90 10.55
CA ARG A 101 -21.15 -12.33 9.27
C ARG A 101 -22.17 -13.42 9.58
N THR A 102 -23.46 -13.08 9.56
CA THR A 102 -24.50 -14.09 9.52
C THR A 102 -24.27 -14.94 8.28
N ASP A 103 -24.12 -16.24 8.44
CA ASP A 103 -23.95 -17.16 7.33
C ASP A 103 -25.21 -17.12 6.44
N ARG A 104 -25.07 -16.55 5.25
CA ARG A 104 -26.14 -16.48 4.25
C ARG A 104 -26.09 -17.64 3.26
N ALA A 105 -25.13 -18.56 3.39
CA ALA A 105 -24.99 -19.68 2.47
C ALA A 105 -26.29 -20.51 2.34
N PRO A 106 -27.02 -20.84 3.43
CA PRO A 106 -28.27 -21.61 3.33
C PRO A 106 -29.38 -20.88 2.55
N VAL A 107 -29.48 -19.55 2.73
CA VAL A 107 -30.46 -18.71 2.04
C VAL A 107 -30.13 -18.60 0.55
N ILE A 108 -28.85 -18.49 0.21
CA ILE A 108 -28.38 -18.43 -1.18
C ILE A 108 -28.58 -19.80 -1.87
N SER A 109 -28.26 -20.91 -1.21
CA SER A 109 -28.45 -22.25 -1.78
C SER A 109 -29.93 -22.58 -2.00
N ALA A 110 -30.79 -22.25 -1.03
CA ALA A 110 -32.24 -22.42 -1.16
C ALA A 110 -32.81 -21.56 -2.31
N GLY A 111 -32.38 -20.30 -2.42
CA GLY A 111 -32.81 -19.41 -3.51
C GLY A 111 -32.41 -19.93 -4.89
N ARG A 112 -31.19 -20.48 -5.04
CA ARG A 112 -30.74 -21.09 -6.30
C ARG A 112 -31.52 -22.36 -6.65
N ALA A 113 -31.78 -23.22 -5.67
CA ALA A 113 -32.58 -24.43 -5.88
C ALA A 113 -34.01 -24.10 -6.31
N ALA A 114 -34.64 -23.09 -5.68
CA ALA A 114 -35.98 -22.63 -6.06
C ALA A 114 -36.02 -22.03 -7.47
N LEU A 115 -34.99 -21.26 -7.86
CA LEU A 115 -34.84 -20.78 -9.24
C LEU A 115 -34.71 -21.93 -10.24
N ALA A 116 -33.92 -22.97 -9.92
CA ALA A 116 -33.76 -24.15 -10.78
C ALA A 116 -35.05 -24.98 -10.89
N ALA A 117 -35.88 -24.99 -9.84
CA ALA A 117 -37.20 -25.61 -9.84
C ALA A 117 -38.29 -24.78 -10.56
N GLY A 118 -37.95 -23.59 -11.07
CA GLY A 118 -38.87 -22.73 -11.82
C GLY A 118 -39.84 -21.91 -10.95
N VAL A 119 -39.55 -21.77 -9.65
CA VAL A 119 -40.38 -20.95 -8.74
C VAL A 119 -40.26 -19.47 -9.08
N ASP A 120 -41.35 -18.72 -8.95
CA ASP A 120 -41.38 -17.28 -9.25
C ASP A 120 -40.41 -16.48 -8.36
N ARG A 121 -39.81 -15.44 -8.95
CA ARG A 121 -38.75 -14.64 -8.30
C ARG A 121 -39.27 -13.79 -7.15
N ASP A 122 -40.49 -13.25 -7.24
CA ASP A 122 -41.12 -12.50 -6.16
C ASP A 122 -41.50 -13.43 -5.00
N ASP A 123 -41.93 -14.65 -5.31
CA ASP A 123 -42.22 -15.68 -4.30
C ASP A 123 -40.97 -16.11 -3.53
N ILE A 124 -39.86 -16.37 -4.23
CA ILE A 124 -38.57 -16.69 -3.59
C ILE A 124 -38.11 -15.55 -2.68
N ALA A 125 -38.22 -14.30 -3.15
CA ALA A 125 -37.83 -13.13 -2.38
C ALA A 125 -38.61 -13.02 -1.07
N ARG A 126 -39.94 -13.19 -1.14
CA ARG A 126 -40.82 -13.13 0.02
C ARG A 126 -40.55 -14.23 1.04
N VAL A 127 -40.44 -15.48 0.58
CA VAL A 127 -40.25 -16.65 1.46
C VAL A 127 -38.90 -16.63 2.16
N LEU A 128 -37.84 -16.22 1.47
CA LEU A 128 -36.49 -16.19 2.01
C LEU A 128 -36.14 -14.88 2.75
N GLY A 129 -37.07 -13.92 2.81
CA GLY A 129 -36.84 -12.63 3.45
C GLY A 129 -35.75 -11.80 2.78
N VAL A 130 -35.60 -11.92 1.45
CA VAL A 130 -34.62 -11.18 0.64
C VAL A 130 -35.33 -10.30 -0.40
N THR A 131 -34.60 -9.39 -1.02
CA THR A 131 -35.19 -8.54 -2.08
C THR A 131 -35.20 -9.25 -3.43
N ARG A 132 -36.17 -8.93 -4.30
CA ARG A 132 -36.22 -9.41 -5.70
C ARG A 132 -34.89 -9.21 -6.44
N ARG A 133 -34.25 -8.04 -6.25
CA ARG A 133 -32.92 -7.72 -6.81
C ARG A 133 -31.80 -8.69 -6.36
N THR A 134 -31.93 -9.27 -5.16
CA THR A 134 -30.99 -10.28 -4.66
C THR A 134 -31.20 -11.61 -5.36
N VAL A 135 -32.47 -11.99 -5.59
CA VAL A 135 -32.84 -13.19 -6.36
C VAL A 135 -32.42 -13.06 -7.83
N ASP A 136 -32.63 -11.89 -8.45
CA ASP A 136 -32.19 -11.61 -9.83
C ASP A 136 -30.66 -11.76 -9.98
N ARG A 137 -29.89 -11.31 -8.98
CA ARG A 137 -28.43 -11.49 -8.97
C ARG A 137 -28.03 -12.96 -8.94
N TRP A 138 -28.75 -13.81 -8.19
CA TRP A 138 -28.49 -15.24 -8.16
C TRP A 138 -28.84 -15.93 -9.48
N ALA A 139 -29.94 -15.52 -10.11
CA ALA A 139 -30.33 -16.01 -11.45
C ALA A 139 -29.28 -15.64 -12.51
N ALA A 140 -28.80 -14.38 -12.51
CA ALA A 140 -27.75 -13.93 -13.41
C ALA A 140 -26.42 -14.68 -13.18
N ALA A 141 -26.05 -14.96 -11.93
CA ALA A 141 -24.84 -15.72 -11.61
C ALA A 141 -24.92 -17.20 -12.03
N GLY A 142 -26.10 -17.82 -12.03
CA GLY A 142 -26.31 -19.18 -12.52
C GLY A 142 -26.25 -19.29 -14.05
N ALA A 143 -26.72 -18.27 -14.77
CA ALA A 143 -26.68 -18.23 -16.23
C ALA A 143 -25.25 -18.16 -16.80
N VAL A 144 -24.32 -17.52 -16.08
CA VAL A 144 -22.91 -17.41 -16.50
C VAL A 144 -22.18 -18.76 -16.48
N VAL A 145 -22.59 -19.71 -15.63
CA VAL A 145 -21.96 -21.03 -15.53
C VAL A 145 -22.43 -21.99 -16.64
N ALA A 146 -23.63 -21.77 -17.19
CA ALA A 146 -24.19 -22.60 -18.25
C ALA A 146 -23.61 -22.34 -19.66
N GLY A 147 -22.76 -21.32 -19.83
CA GLY A 147 -22.20 -20.91 -21.13
C GLY A 147 -20.74 -21.30 -21.39
N GLY A 148 -20.05 -21.99 -20.47
CA GLY A 148 -18.63 -22.32 -20.56
C GLY A 148 -18.38 -23.77 -20.98
N GLY A 149 -18.68 -24.13 -22.22
CA GLY A 149 -18.42 -25.47 -22.71
C GLY A 149 -18.64 -25.61 -24.22
N ARG A 150 -17.62 -25.25 -25.00
CA ARG A 150 -17.09 -25.98 -26.15
C ARG A 150 -15.90 -25.22 -26.72
#